data_AF-A0A1M3CUM6-F1
#
_entry.id   AF-A0A1M3CUM6-F1
#
_cell.length_a   1.000
_cell.length_b   1.000
_cell.length_c   1.000
_cell.angle_alpha   90.00
_cell.angle_beta   90.00
_cell.angle_gamma   90.00
#
_symmetry.space_group_name_H-M   'P 1'
#
loop_
_entity.id
_entity.type
_entity.pdbx_description
1 polymer ?
#
loop_
_entity_poly.entity_id
_entity_poly.type
_entity_poly.pdbx_seq_one_letter_code
_entity_poly.pdbx_strand_id
1 'polypeptide(L)'
;MNYLVCLIVFTSNILGSFNDPFEFEGDYGEEVNPIREYVFEQVVSKKALVDHLTEFQIEQLMVQEQRNEDILEYHQRLIRQAAQEDLQHGPTLNELVPHSLIEQLHLKQQALKGDGFSEDDLNNFIDFISRYGDQKVFALFRHVPSEFLGLDKILRDKASRQGGDFDLPILSSMQPLVGHNVDELKVHLLESLFSSDTLALVKPQDQLDMTVKQLDPHFLEAFFGDNANVGDLKIFTKPVGQVFFYWLYQALNLHLTAQNPKDIANINHVKKTFFETLGNPAARAQILRDRLLEADADVVFTQESDTVVPKLLTENTLFHSVETQNSADGTWVFLRKSSWEPRYQVVSIEDYEGFLKGRLNVILATKKETGEKFLLASAHGNSTRAEDGRLQITKIVEKYHQLASLPENNQLQLIIGIDANTKSKEDVECLQQHLEALGLISTHAGSTTIKKRMVTVQHSKAGRFAIDEEDYILILKKENGGLYQIEETSVGFKNENPDPTLTLPNKNNPSDHYPVGAKLTPFL
;
A
#
# COMPACT_ATOMS: atom_id res chain seq x y z
N MET A 1 39.31 28.65 -4.76
CA MET A 1 38.56 27.99 -3.68
C MET A 1 38.01 26.71 -4.28
N ASN A 2 38.49 25.54 -3.85
CA ASN A 2 37.88 24.27 -4.25
C ASN A 2 36.56 24.16 -3.49
N TYR A 3 35.46 24.45 -4.16
CA TYR A 3 34.14 24.14 -3.61
C TYR A 3 34.05 22.62 -3.56
N LEU A 4 34.11 22.05 -2.36
CA LEU A 4 33.70 20.67 -2.12
C LEU A 4 32.19 20.64 -2.42
N VAL A 5 31.82 20.15 -3.59
CA VAL A 5 30.42 20.08 -4.01
C VAL A 5 29.80 18.85 -3.37
N CYS A 6 29.09 19.08 -2.29
CA CYS A 6 28.32 18.06 -1.61
C CYS A 6 26.91 17.98 -2.23
N LEU A 7 26.36 16.77 -2.38
CA LEU A 7 24.97 16.56 -2.77
C LEU A 7 24.21 15.90 -1.63
N ILE A 8 23.05 16.43 -1.28
CA ILE A 8 22.09 15.79 -0.39
C ILE A 8 21.02 15.10 -1.24
N VAL A 9 20.95 13.77 -1.15
CA VAL A 9 20.09 12.93 -1.99
C VAL A 9 19.08 12.19 -1.13
N PHE A 10 17.83 12.11 -1.56
CA PHE A 10 16.79 11.32 -0.89
C PHE A 10 16.09 10.37 -1.85
N THR A 11 15.73 9.18 -1.36
CA THR A 11 14.70 8.31 -1.95
C THR A 11 13.55 8.15 -0.96
N SER A 12 12.32 8.15 -1.46
CA SER A 12 11.12 8.02 -0.64
C SER A 12 10.04 7.30 -1.44
N ASN A 13 9.59 6.15 -0.94
CA ASN A 13 8.24 5.71 -1.22
C ASN A 13 7.29 6.75 -0.61
N ILE A 14 6.42 7.37 -1.41
CA ILE A 14 5.40 8.30 -0.92
C ILE A 14 4.10 7.68 -1.37
N LEU A 15 3.61 6.67 -0.65
CA LEU A 15 2.31 6.07 -0.96
C LEU A 15 1.32 7.14 -1.39
N GLY A 16 0.89 7.10 -2.64
CA GLY A 16 0.03 8.11 -3.23
C GLY A 16 -1.37 8.14 -2.60
N SER A 17 -1.70 7.18 -1.74
CA SER A 17 -3.00 7.06 -1.11
C SER A 17 -2.95 6.31 0.22
N PHE A 18 -3.21 7.00 1.32
CA PHE A 18 -3.77 6.34 2.51
C PHE A 18 -5.27 6.40 2.34
N ASN A 19 -5.82 5.26 1.97
CA ASN A 19 -7.21 5.14 1.55
C ASN A 19 -8.09 4.56 2.65
N ASP A 20 -7.53 4.02 3.74
CA ASP A 20 -8.31 3.46 4.83
C ASP A 20 -7.90 4.08 6.19
N PRO A 21 -8.82 4.82 6.86
CA PRO A 21 -8.57 5.34 8.20
C PRO A 21 -8.26 4.27 9.26
N PHE A 22 -8.50 2.99 8.96
CA PHE A 22 -8.42 1.87 9.89
C PHE A 22 -7.29 0.87 9.57
N GLU A 23 -6.43 1.11 8.57
CA GLU A 23 -5.41 0.13 8.16
C GLU A 23 -4.13 0.14 9.02
N PHE A 24 -3.79 1.25 9.68
CA PHE A 24 -2.50 1.43 10.38
C PHE A 24 -2.64 1.98 11.81
N GLU A 25 -1.73 1.57 12.71
CA GLU A 25 -1.70 2.04 14.11
C GLU A 25 -0.97 3.38 14.34
N GLY A 26 -0.38 4.00 13.32
CA GLY A 26 0.52 5.15 13.54
C GLY A 26 -0.14 6.37 14.18
N ASP A 27 0.67 7.34 14.62
CA ASP A 27 0.18 8.53 15.33
C ASP A 27 -0.48 9.51 14.35
N TYR A 28 -1.81 9.55 14.37
CA TYR A 28 -2.69 10.45 13.59
C TYR A 28 -3.21 11.61 14.45
N GLY A 29 -2.70 11.78 15.68
CA GLY A 29 -2.99 12.88 16.59
C GLY A 29 -3.85 12.52 17.79
N GLU A 30 -3.73 13.33 18.84
CA GLU A 30 -4.40 13.13 20.13
C GLU A 30 -5.94 13.03 20.02
N GLU A 31 -6.57 13.74 19.09
CA GLU A 31 -8.02 13.66 18.87
C GLU A 31 -8.43 12.39 18.11
N VAL A 32 -7.65 12.01 17.08
CA VAL A 32 -8.01 10.94 16.14
C VAL A 32 -7.66 9.57 16.70
N ASN A 33 -6.48 9.42 17.30
CA ASN A 33 -5.96 8.10 17.70
C ASN A 33 -6.88 7.36 18.68
N PRO A 34 -7.39 7.97 19.77
CA PRO A 34 -8.26 7.25 20.70
C PRO A 34 -9.60 6.86 20.07
N ILE A 35 -10.16 7.70 19.20
CA ILE A 35 -11.43 7.42 18.53
C ILE A 35 -11.23 6.36 17.45
N ARG A 36 -10.14 6.43 16.69
CA ARG A 36 -9.75 5.41 15.72
C ARG A 36 -9.53 4.08 16.43
N GLU A 37 -8.77 4.04 17.53
CA GLU A 37 -8.54 2.82 18.30
C GLU A 37 -9.86 2.24 18.83
N TYR A 38 -10.75 3.08 19.36
CA TYR A 38 -12.08 2.66 19.78
C TYR A 38 -12.89 2.09 18.62
N VAL A 39 -13.05 2.83 17.52
CA VAL A 39 -13.79 2.39 16.34
C VAL A 39 -13.15 1.13 15.77
N PHE A 40 -11.82 1.06 15.76
CA PHE A 40 -11.09 -0.10 15.31
C PHE A 40 -11.45 -1.31 16.16
N GLU A 41 -11.34 -1.25 17.49
CA GLU A 41 -11.79 -2.33 18.40
C GLU A 41 -13.24 -2.77 18.16
N GLN A 42 -14.11 -1.83 17.78
CA GLN A 42 -15.50 -2.12 17.42
C GLN A 42 -15.66 -2.72 16.01
N VAL A 43 -14.85 -2.33 15.01
CA VAL A 43 -14.91 -2.87 13.62
C VAL A 43 -14.13 -4.18 13.51
N VAL A 44 -13.07 -4.28 14.29
CA VAL A 44 -12.05 -5.32 14.32
C VAL A 44 -11.66 -5.47 15.78
N SER A 45 -12.06 -6.57 16.42
CA SER A 45 -11.65 -6.85 17.78
C SER A 45 -10.12 -6.96 17.86
N LYS A 46 -9.42 -5.87 18.21
CA LYS A 46 -7.99 -5.88 18.52
C LYS A 46 -7.79 -6.66 19.82
N LYS A 47 -8.80 -6.71 20.70
CA LYS A 47 -8.95 -7.72 21.77
C LYS A 47 -8.77 -9.17 21.30
N ALA A 48 -9.34 -9.57 20.15
CA ALA A 48 -9.21 -10.94 19.62
C ALA A 48 -7.79 -11.29 19.11
N LEU A 49 -6.88 -10.31 19.03
CA LEU A 49 -5.51 -10.51 18.54
C LEU A 49 -4.44 -10.08 19.55
N VAL A 50 -4.71 -9.05 20.36
CA VAL A 50 -3.79 -8.44 21.32
C VAL A 50 -3.97 -9.01 22.73
N ASP A 51 -5.18 -9.41 23.16
CA ASP A 51 -5.31 -10.09 24.46
C ASP A 51 -4.69 -11.50 24.46
N HIS A 52 -4.31 -12.00 23.28
CA HIS A 52 -3.65 -13.29 23.10
C HIS A 52 -2.15 -13.17 22.76
N LEU A 53 -1.63 -11.93 22.67
CA LEU A 53 -0.24 -11.63 22.37
C LEU A 53 0.33 -10.65 23.39
N THR A 54 1.27 -11.13 24.19
CA THR A 54 2.06 -10.27 25.08
C THR A 54 3.01 -9.38 24.27
N GLU A 55 3.38 -8.24 24.82
CA GLU A 55 4.40 -7.33 24.24
C GLU A 55 5.70 -8.09 23.89
N PHE A 56 6.09 -9.06 24.72
CA PHE A 56 7.21 -9.96 24.48
C PHE A 56 7.03 -10.88 23.25
N GLN A 57 5.81 -11.34 22.96
CA GLN A 57 5.53 -12.16 21.78
C GLN A 57 5.55 -11.33 20.49
N ILE A 58 5.15 -10.07 20.58
CA ILE A 58 5.28 -9.09 19.51
C ILE A 58 6.77 -8.78 19.26
N GLU A 59 7.56 -8.54 20.31
CA GLU A 59 9.01 -8.33 20.20
C GLU A 59 9.75 -9.54 19.61
N GLN A 60 9.39 -10.78 19.99
CA GLN A 60 9.98 -12.00 19.40
C GLN A 60 9.72 -12.12 17.90
N LEU A 61 8.51 -11.75 17.44
CA LEU A 61 8.16 -11.67 16.02
C LEU A 61 8.96 -10.58 15.28
N MET A 62 9.37 -9.52 15.98
CA MET A 62 10.12 -8.38 15.42
C MET A 62 11.65 -8.60 15.39
N VAL A 63 12.21 -9.42 16.28
CA VAL A 63 13.67 -9.50 16.51
C VAL A 63 14.31 -10.75 15.88
N GLN A 64 13.57 -11.84 15.66
CA GLN A 64 14.15 -13.09 15.17
C GLN A 64 13.95 -13.29 13.67
N GLU A 65 14.83 -12.65 12.91
CA GLU A 65 14.91 -12.70 11.45
C GLU A 65 15.53 -14.00 10.88
N GLN A 66 15.40 -15.12 11.58
CA GLN A 66 15.71 -16.43 11.00
C GLN A 66 14.43 -17.08 10.53
N ARG A 67 14.47 -17.73 9.35
CA ARG A 67 13.46 -18.66 8.82
C ARG A 67 13.29 -19.85 9.79
N ASN A 68 12.82 -19.58 11.01
CA ASN A 68 12.68 -20.54 12.07
C ASN A 68 11.29 -21.14 11.92
N GLU A 69 11.24 -22.46 11.73
CA GLU A 69 9.97 -23.22 11.69
C GLU A 69 9.09 -22.87 12.89
N ASP A 70 9.70 -22.55 14.04
CA ASP A 70 9.05 -22.09 15.26
C ASP A 70 8.21 -20.80 15.10
N ILE A 71 8.65 -19.80 14.33
CA ILE A 71 7.89 -18.56 14.10
C ILE A 71 6.73 -18.82 13.15
N LEU A 72 6.97 -19.63 12.11
CA LEU A 72 5.91 -20.02 11.18
C LEU A 72 4.85 -20.86 11.89
N GLU A 73 5.25 -21.82 12.73
CA GLU A 73 4.36 -22.64 13.54
C GLU A 73 3.61 -21.79 14.58
N TYR A 74 4.30 -20.84 15.23
CA TYR A 74 3.69 -19.89 16.14
C TYR A 74 2.64 -19.01 15.44
N HIS A 75 2.97 -18.43 14.28
CA HIS A 75 2.04 -17.65 13.46
C HIS A 75 0.84 -18.48 12.98
N GLN A 76 1.06 -19.70 12.52
CA GLN A 76 0.00 -20.64 12.15
C GLN A 76 -0.87 -21.03 13.35
N ARG A 77 -0.31 -21.10 14.56
CA ARG A 77 -1.07 -21.34 15.79
C ARG A 77 -1.95 -20.15 16.13
N LEU A 78 -1.46 -18.92 16.00
CA LEU A 78 -2.25 -17.71 16.22
C LEU A 78 -3.41 -17.60 15.24
N ILE A 79 -3.17 -17.85 13.95
CA ILE A 79 -4.23 -17.86 12.93
C ILE A 79 -5.28 -18.91 13.27
N ARG A 80 -4.86 -20.12 13.67
CA ARG A 80 -5.79 -21.19 14.09
C ARG A 80 -6.60 -20.82 15.33
N GLN A 81 -5.99 -20.17 16.32
CA GLN A 81 -6.70 -19.71 17.52
C GLN A 81 -7.71 -18.61 17.18
N ALA A 82 -7.32 -17.60 16.40
CA ALA A 82 -8.23 -16.55 15.94
C ALA A 82 -9.40 -17.14 15.13
N ALA A 83 -9.13 -18.09 14.24
CA ALA A 83 -10.15 -18.78 13.48
C ALA A 83 -11.14 -19.56 14.37
N GLN A 84 -10.65 -20.20 15.45
CA GLN A 84 -11.50 -20.89 16.40
C GLN A 84 -12.40 -19.93 17.19
N GLU A 85 -11.88 -18.79 17.63
CA GLU A 85 -12.66 -17.75 18.31
C GLU A 85 -13.70 -17.14 17.36
N ASP A 86 -13.36 -16.88 16.10
CA ASP A 86 -14.31 -16.40 15.10
C ASP A 86 -15.46 -17.40 14.87
N LEU A 87 -15.16 -18.70 14.86
CA LEU A 87 -16.16 -19.77 14.74
C LEU A 87 -17.08 -19.85 15.96
N GLN A 88 -16.59 -19.46 17.15
CA GLN A 88 -17.36 -19.50 18.40
C GLN A 88 -18.16 -18.22 18.65
N HIS A 89 -17.63 -17.06 18.26
CA HIS A 89 -18.11 -15.75 18.70
C HIS A 89 -18.43 -14.77 17.56
N GLY A 90 -18.10 -15.06 16.31
CA GLY A 90 -18.48 -14.22 15.17
C GLY A 90 -20.01 -14.14 14.97
N PRO A 91 -20.52 -13.28 14.09
CA PRO A 91 -21.94 -13.29 13.71
C PRO A 91 -22.26 -14.39 12.70
N THR A 92 -23.48 -14.91 12.76
CA THR A 92 -24.02 -15.81 11.73
C THR A 92 -24.29 -15.04 10.43
N LEU A 93 -24.42 -15.75 9.32
CA LEU A 93 -24.85 -15.13 8.06
C LEU A 93 -26.24 -14.49 8.16
N ASN A 94 -27.16 -15.07 8.93
CA ASN A 94 -28.49 -14.52 9.21
C ASN A 94 -28.43 -13.24 10.06
N GLU A 95 -27.47 -13.14 10.99
CA GLU A 95 -27.21 -11.92 11.75
C GLU A 95 -26.61 -10.82 10.85
N LEU A 96 -25.85 -11.18 9.81
CA LEU A 96 -25.35 -10.23 8.82
C LEU A 96 -26.40 -9.81 7.79
N VAL A 97 -27.20 -10.76 7.30
CA VAL A 97 -28.22 -10.60 6.26
C VAL A 97 -29.62 -10.73 6.89
N PRO A 98 -30.14 -9.68 7.56
CA PRO A 98 -31.48 -9.71 8.11
C PRO A 98 -32.53 -9.78 7.00
N HIS A 99 -33.76 -10.17 7.35
CA HIS A 99 -34.85 -10.30 6.37
C HIS A 99 -35.15 -8.99 5.61
N SER A 100 -35.02 -7.84 6.27
CA SER A 100 -35.14 -6.51 5.65
C SER A 100 -34.14 -6.31 4.50
N LEU A 101 -32.97 -6.94 4.56
CA LEU A 101 -31.98 -6.89 3.49
C LEU A 101 -32.41 -7.73 2.27
N ILE A 102 -33.06 -8.87 2.51
CA ILE A 102 -33.57 -9.73 1.42
C ILE A 102 -34.61 -8.95 0.61
N GLU A 103 -35.50 -8.23 1.27
CA GLU A 103 -36.46 -7.33 0.61
C GLU A 103 -35.77 -6.25 -0.23
N GLN A 104 -34.69 -5.65 0.29
CA GLN A 104 -33.89 -4.66 -0.44
C GLN A 104 -33.15 -5.25 -1.64
N LEU A 105 -32.65 -6.49 -1.54
CA LEU A 105 -32.06 -7.22 -2.66
C LEU A 105 -33.08 -7.46 -3.77
N HIS A 106 -34.34 -7.78 -3.46
CA HIS A 106 -35.41 -7.87 -4.45
C HIS A 106 -35.61 -6.53 -5.19
N LEU A 107 -35.67 -5.41 -4.46
CA LEU A 107 -35.82 -4.08 -5.06
C LEU A 107 -34.62 -3.73 -5.95
N LYS A 108 -33.41 -4.05 -5.51
CA LYS A 108 -32.19 -3.83 -6.31
C LYS A 108 -32.11 -4.72 -7.54
N GLN A 109 -32.52 -5.97 -7.45
CA GLN A 109 -32.60 -6.87 -8.60
C GLN A 109 -33.55 -6.30 -9.65
N GLN A 110 -34.73 -5.81 -9.25
CA GLN A 110 -35.66 -5.18 -10.19
C GLN A 110 -35.08 -3.93 -10.86
N ALA A 111 -34.38 -3.08 -10.09
CA ALA A 111 -33.78 -1.85 -10.59
C ALA A 111 -32.58 -2.11 -11.53
N LEU A 112 -31.77 -3.12 -11.25
CA LEU A 112 -30.51 -3.42 -11.95
C LEU A 112 -30.63 -4.60 -12.93
N LYS A 113 -31.85 -5.04 -13.26
CA LYS A 113 -32.08 -6.13 -14.20
C LYS A 113 -31.45 -5.86 -15.57
N GLY A 114 -31.45 -4.60 -16.01
CA GLY A 114 -30.80 -4.16 -17.26
C GLY A 114 -29.26 -4.15 -17.19
N ASP A 115 -28.69 -4.09 -15.99
CA ASP A 115 -27.25 -4.02 -15.72
C ASP A 115 -26.65 -5.39 -15.36
N GLY A 116 -27.43 -6.46 -15.55
CA GLY A 116 -26.97 -7.84 -15.38
C GLY A 116 -27.25 -8.47 -14.01
N PHE A 117 -28.04 -7.83 -13.12
CA PHE A 117 -28.54 -8.50 -11.92
C PHE A 117 -29.79 -9.34 -12.24
N SER A 118 -29.59 -10.63 -12.53
CA SER A 118 -30.68 -11.53 -12.90
C SER A 118 -31.47 -12.07 -11.70
N GLU A 119 -32.67 -12.58 -11.95
CA GLU A 119 -33.48 -13.27 -10.93
C GLU A 119 -32.77 -14.55 -10.44
N ASP A 120 -32.04 -15.24 -11.32
CA ASP A 120 -31.24 -16.40 -10.94
C ASP A 120 -30.12 -16.03 -9.96
N ASP A 121 -29.47 -14.87 -10.14
CA ASP A 121 -28.44 -14.40 -9.19
C ASP A 121 -29.04 -14.15 -7.81
N LEU A 122 -30.22 -13.53 -7.76
CA LEU A 122 -30.92 -13.29 -6.50
C LEU A 122 -31.34 -14.59 -5.82
N ASN A 123 -31.91 -15.53 -6.58
CA ASN A 123 -32.29 -16.85 -6.06
C ASN A 123 -31.07 -17.59 -5.51
N ASN A 124 -29.93 -17.54 -6.21
CA ASN A 124 -28.68 -18.13 -5.74
C ASN A 124 -28.18 -17.49 -4.43
N PHE A 125 -28.33 -16.17 -4.26
CA PHE A 125 -28.02 -15.53 -2.98
C PHE A 125 -28.93 -15.99 -1.86
N ILE A 126 -30.25 -16.03 -2.11
CA ILE A 126 -31.24 -16.47 -1.12
C ILE A 126 -30.99 -17.93 -0.73
N ASP A 127 -30.70 -18.81 -1.70
CA ASP A 127 -30.39 -20.22 -1.45
C ASP A 127 -29.11 -20.38 -0.63
N PHE A 128 -28.07 -19.58 -0.94
CA PHE A 128 -26.83 -19.58 -0.16
C PHE A 128 -27.07 -19.13 1.29
N ILE A 129 -27.81 -18.03 1.49
CA ILE A 129 -28.18 -17.54 2.81
C ILE A 129 -29.04 -18.57 3.55
N SER A 130 -30.01 -19.18 2.88
CA SER A 130 -30.86 -20.20 3.50
C SER A 130 -30.07 -21.45 3.91
N ARG A 131 -29.04 -21.82 3.15
CA ARG A 131 -28.22 -23.01 3.43
C ARG A 131 -27.22 -22.77 4.55
N TYR A 132 -26.59 -21.61 4.58
CA TYR A 132 -25.50 -21.28 5.52
C TYR A 132 -25.88 -20.21 6.56
N GLY A 133 -27.17 -19.89 6.68
CA GLY A 133 -27.69 -18.79 7.49
C GLY A 133 -27.23 -18.83 8.95
N ASP A 134 -27.20 -20.02 9.55
CA ASP A 134 -26.82 -20.19 10.96
C ASP A 134 -25.31 -20.37 11.16
N GLN A 135 -24.52 -20.38 10.08
CA GLN A 135 -23.07 -20.53 10.15
C GLN A 135 -22.40 -19.19 10.44
N LYS A 136 -21.36 -19.22 11.27
CA LYS A 136 -20.51 -18.05 11.55
C LYS A 136 -19.60 -17.79 10.35
N VAL A 137 -19.68 -16.59 9.78
CA VAL A 137 -19.03 -16.28 8.49
C VAL A 137 -17.72 -15.51 8.60
N PHE A 138 -17.39 -15.02 9.80
CA PHE A 138 -16.16 -14.26 10.04
C PHE A 138 -14.92 -15.09 9.70
N ALA A 139 -14.83 -16.33 10.21
CA ALA A 139 -13.71 -17.22 9.93
C ALA A 139 -13.51 -17.46 8.43
N LEU A 140 -14.60 -17.60 7.65
CA LEU A 140 -14.52 -17.73 6.19
C LEU A 140 -13.89 -16.49 5.54
N PHE A 141 -14.31 -15.28 5.92
CA PHE A 141 -13.77 -14.05 5.32
C PHE A 141 -12.27 -13.86 5.55
N ARG A 142 -11.70 -14.41 6.63
CA ARG A 142 -10.24 -14.38 6.87
C ARG A 142 -9.45 -15.33 5.97
N HIS A 143 -10.07 -16.41 5.52
CA HIS A 143 -9.38 -17.50 4.80
C HIS A 143 -9.71 -17.55 3.32
N VAL A 144 -10.71 -16.78 2.86
CA VAL A 144 -11.00 -16.65 1.43
C VAL A 144 -9.80 -16.04 0.69
N PRO A 145 -9.48 -16.50 -0.53
CA PRO A 145 -8.42 -15.88 -1.33
C PRO A 145 -8.67 -14.38 -1.54
N SER A 146 -7.60 -13.60 -1.49
CA SER A 146 -7.63 -12.13 -1.62
C SER A 146 -8.30 -11.63 -2.93
N GLU A 147 -8.34 -12.48 -3.95
CA GLU A 147 -8.95 -12.23 -5.24
C GLU A 147 -10.46 -11.90 -5.13
N PHE A 148 -11.17 -12.54 -4.20
CA PHE A 148 -12.60 -12.30 -3.93
C PHE A 148 -12.87 -10.88 -3.41
N LEU A 149 -11.85 -10.23 -2.87
CA LEU A 149 -11.92 -8.88 -2.32
C LEU A 149 -11.21 -7.88 -3.24
N GLY A 150 -11.00 -8.24 -4.51
CA GLY A 150 -10.43 -7.35 -5.51
C GLY A 150 -11.19 -6.02 -5.64
N LEU A 151 -12.51 -6.03 -5.44
CA LEU A 151 -13.34 -4.82 -5.47
C LEU A 151 -12.99 -3.84 -4.34
N ASP A 152 -12.62 -4.33 -3.16
CA ASP A 152 -12.23 -3.48 -2.03
C ASP A 152 -11.05 -2.56 -2.41
N LYS A 153 -9.98 -3.14 -2.95
CA LYS A 153 -8.82 -2.36 -3.43
C LYS A 153 -9.23 -1.33 -4.49
N ILE A 154 -10.06 -1.74 -5.47
CA ILE A 154 -10.49 -0.85 -6.56
C ILE A 154 -11.26 0.35 -6.01
N LEU A 155 -12.18 0.11 -5.07
CA LEU A 155 -12.98 1.16 -4.44
C LEU A 155 -12.13 2.05 -3.52
N ARG A 156 -11.21 1.48 -2.74
CA ARG A 156 -10.23 2.23 -1.94
C ARG A 156 -9.36 3.15 -2.81
N ASP A 157 -8.81 2.63 -3.90
CA ASP A 157 -7.98 3.40 -4.82
C ASP A 157 -8.80 4.49 -5.52
N LYS A 158 -10.08 4.24 -5.81
CA LYS A 158 -10.99 5.23 -6.41
C LYS A 158 -11.37 6.30 -5.39
N ALA A 159 -11.71 5.91 -4.15
CA ALA A 159 -11.98 6.82 -3.04
C ALA A 159 -10.80 7.74 -2.75
N SER A 160 -9.57 7.23 -2.77
CA SER A 160 -8.40 8.10 -2.59
C SER A 160 -8.16 9.08 -3.74
N ARG A 161 -8.51 8.70 -4.98
CA ARG A 161 -8.35 9.57 -6.15
C ARG A 161 -9.42 10.65 -6.24
N GLN A 162 -10.64 10.32 -5.84
CA GLN A 162 -11.81 11.21 -5.94
C GLN A 162 -12.07 11.99 -4.63
N GLY A 163 -11.59 11.50 -3.49
CA GLY A 163 -11.75 12.13 -2.19
C GLY A 163 -13.21 12.33 -1.80
N GLY A 164 -13.58 13.58 -1.51
CA GLY A 164 -14.97 13.95 -1.16
C GLY A 164 -15.97 13.77 -2.31
N ASP A 165 -15.50 13.63 -3.55
CA ASP A 165 -16.36 13.39 -4.72
C ASP A 165 -16.71 11.90 -4.90
N PHE A 166 -16.15 11.01 -4.07
CA PHE A 166 -16.51 9.59 -4.07
C PHE A 166 -17.77 9.35 -3.24
N ASP A 167 -18.84 8.92 -3.91
CA ASP A 167 -20.21 8.93 -3.41
C ASP A 167 -20.67 7.63 -2.70
N LEU A 168 -19.78 6.66 -2.52
CA LEU A 168 -20.10 5.42 -1.81
C LEU A 168 -19.72 5.52 -0.32
N PRO A 169 -20.63 5.20 0.62
CA PRO A 169 -20.40 5.29 2.07
C PRO A 169 -19.62 4.10 2.65
N ILE A 170 -18.54 3.69 1.99
CA ILE A 170 -17.64 2.62 2.48
C ILE A 170 -16.68 3.16 3.55
N LEU A 171 -16.03 2.28 4.33
CA LEU A 171 -15.13 2.71 5.42
C LEU A 171 -13.98 3.61 4.97
N SER A 172 -13.47 3.40 3.75
CA SER A 172 -12.37 4.14 3.13
C SER A 172 -12.76 5.47 2.48
N SER A 173 -14.04 5.83 2.43
CA SER A 173 -14.49 7.07 1.79
C SER A 173 -14.81 8.18 2.78
N MET A 174 -15.13 9.37 2.27
CA MET A 174 -15.66 10.47 3.10
C MET A 174 -17.18 10.49 3.22
N GLN A 175 -17.87 9.72 2.38
CA GLN A 175 -19.32 9.70 2.37
C GLN A 175 -19.85 9.09 3.69
N PRO A 176 -20.76 9.79 4.40
CA PRO A 176 -21.23 9.33 5.70
C PRO A 176 -22.08 8.08 5.57
N LEU A 177 -21.94 7.17 6.54
CA LEU A 177 -22.91 6.10 6.77
C LEU A 177 -24.14 6.68 7.49
N VAL A 178 -25.34 6.40 6.97
CA VAL A 178 -26.61 6.93 7.46
C VAL A 178 -27.47 5.79 7.99
N GLY A 179 -28.00 5.95 9.20
CA GLY A 179 -28.85 4.98 9.89
C GLY A 179 -28.80 5.16 11.41
N HIS A 180 -29.85 4.75 12.10
CA HIS A 180 -29.96 4.82 13.56
C HIS A 180 -29.63 3.49 14.26
N ASN A 181 -29.57 2.39 13.51
CA ASN A 181 -29.23 1.06 13.99
C ASN A 181 -28.45 0.28 12.92
N VAL A 182 -27.88 -0.87 13.30
CA VAL A 182 -27.08 -1.73 12.42
C VAL A 182 -27.78 -2.11 11.11
N ASP A 183 -29.07 -2.38 11.14
CA ASP A 183 -29.82 -2.85 9.97
C ASP A 183 -30.03 -1.71 8.97
N GLU A 184 -30.36 -0.51 9.46
CA GLU A 184 -30.47 0.69 8.63
C GLU A 184 -29.14 1.04 7.94
N LEU A 185 -28.01 0.92 8.65
CA LEU A 185 -26.69 1.16 8.05
C LEU A 185 -26.36 0.15 6.96
N LYS A 186 -26.62 -1.13 7.22
CA LYS A 186 -26.45 -2.24 6.27
C LYS A 186 -27.29 -2.01 5.00
N VAL A 187 -28.53 -1.55 5.16
CA VAL A 187 -29.41 -1.18 4.06
C VAL A 187 -28.86 0.01 3.29
N HIS A 188 -28.47 1.11 3.95
CA HIS A 188 -27.90 2.28 3.27
C HIS A 188 -26.62 1.93 2.48
N LEU A 189 -25.77 1.07 3.04
CA LEU A 189 -24.58 0.55 2.38
C LEU A 189 -24.95 -0.31 1.16
N LEU A 190 -25.95 -1.19 1.28
CA LEU A 190 -26.44 -2.00 0.16
C LEU A 190 -26.99 -1.13 -0.95
N GLU A 191 -27.80 -0.13 -0.58
CA GLU A 191 -28.42 0.81 -1.50
C GLU A 191 -27.39 1.58 -2.30
N SER A 192 -26.27 1.93 -1.68
CA SER A 192 -25.19 2.65 -2.32
C SER A 192 -24.32 1.75 -3.19
N LEU A 193 -23.94 0.55 -2.71
CA LEU A 193 -23.03 -0.36 -3.42
C LEU A 193 -23.69 -1.05 -4.61
N PHE A 194 -24.97 -1.40 -4.53
CA PHE A 194 -25.69 -1.99 -5.66
C PHE A 194 -26.11 -0.88 -6.64
N SER A 195 -25.18 -0.51 -7.50
CA SER A 195 -25.30 0.45 -8.59
C SER A 195 -24.61 -0.05 -9.86
N SER A 196 -25.03 0.46 -11.02
CA SER A 196 -24.44 0.14 -12.33
C SER A 196 -22.93 0.46 -12.35
N ASP A 197 -22.54 1.58 -11.71
CA ASP A 197 -21.14 2.01 -11.62
C ASP A 197 -20.28 1.02 -10.84
N THR A 198 -20.77 0.50 -9.72
CA THR A 198 -20.00 -0.47 -8.91
C THR A 198 -19.90 -1.82 -9.63
N LEU A 199 -20.98 -2.27 -10.29
CA LEU A 199 -20.98 -3.50 -11.09
C LEU A 199 -19.97 -3.44 -12.25
N ALA A 200 -19.74 -2.25 -12.83
CA ALA A 200 -18.77 -2.07 -13.90
C ALA A 200 -17.30 -2.09 -13.43
N LEU A 201 -17.03 -1.98 -12.12
CA LEU A 201 -15.67 -1.92 -11.55
C LEU A 201 -15.10 -3.28 -11.16
N VAL A 202 -15.91 -4.33 -11.14
CA VAL A 202 -15.52 -5.67 -10.67
C VAL A 202 -14.51 -6.35 -11.59
N LYS A 203 -13.81 -7.36 -11.07
CA LYS A 203 -12.85 -8.12 -11.88
C LYS A 203 -13.57 -9.04 -12.87
N PRO A 204 -12.92 -9.40 -14.01
CA PRO A 204 -13.48 -10.38 -14.93
C PRO A 204 -13.77 -11.71 -14.23
N GLN A 205 -14.96 -12.28 -14.48
CA GLN A 205 -15.43 -13.51 -13.83
C GLN A 205 -14.43 -14.67 -13.99
N ASP A 206 -13.84 -14.84 -15.18
CA ASP A 206 -12.90 -15.93 -15.47
C ASP A 206 -11.70 -15.97 -14.50
N GLN A 207 -11.26 -14.80 -14.01
CA GLN A 207 -10.16 -14.73 -13.04
C GLN A 207 -10.55 -15.36 -11.70
N LEU A 208 -11.75 -15.05 -11.18
CA LEU A 208 -12.22 -15.62 -9.93
C LEU A 208 -12.67 -17.09 -10.10
N ASP A 209 -13.20 -17.45 -11.27
CA ASP A 209 -13.53 -18.85 -11.58
C ASP A 209 -12.27 -19.73 -11.57
N MET A 210 -11.11 -19.21 -11.98
CA MET A 210 -9.83 -19.90 -11.81
C MET A 210 -9.43 -20.02 -10.34
N THR A 211 -9.60 -18.96 -9.54
CA THR A 211 -9.34 -19.00 -8.09
C THR A 211 -10.18 -20.07 -7.41
N VAL A 212 -11.48 -20.16 -7.70
CA VAL A 212 -12.37 -21.22 -7.15
C VAL A 212 -11.89 -22.61 -7.53
N LYS A 213 -11.44 -22.82 -8.77
CA LYS A 213 -10.94 -24.12 -9.24
C LYS A 213 -9.64 -24.56 -8.56
N GLN A 214 -8.85 -23.61 -8.05
CA GLN A 214 -7.57 -23.87 -7.38
C GLN A 214 -7.72 -24.12 -5.88
N LEU A 215 -8.90 -23.84 -5.30
CA LEU A 215 -9.19 -24.11 -3.90
C LEU A 215 -9.30 -25.62 -3.62
N ASP A 216 -8.96 -26.00 -2.39
CA ASP A 216 -9.23 -27.33 -1.88
C ASP A 216 -10.73 -27.64 -2.00
N PRO A 217 -11.15 -28.79 -2.57
CA PRO A 217 -12.55 -29.20 -2.62
C PRO A 217 -13.26 -29.16 -1.25
N HIS A 218 -12.52 -29.40 -0.16
CA HIS A 218 -13.01 -29.39 1.21
C HIS A 218 -12.86 -28.03 1.92
N PHE A 219 -12.44 -26.98 1.20
CA PHE A 219 -12.18 -25.66 1.78
C PHE A 219 -13.38 -25.13 2.58
N LEU A 220 -14.60 -25.21 2.03
CA LEU A 220 -15.79 -24.72 2.72
C LEU A 220 -16.26 -25.61 3.87
N GLU A 221 -15.92 -26.91 3.86
CA GLU A 221 -16.31 -27.83 4.93
C GLU A 221 -15.69 -27.42 6.28
N ALA A 222 -14.48 -26.86 6.24
CA ALA A 222 -13.79 -26.34 7.42
C ALA A 222 -14.55 -25.19 8.13
N PHE A 223 -15.47 -24.52 7.43
CA PHE A 223 -16.22 -23.37 7.95
C PHE A 223 -17.71 -23.65 8.13
N PHE A 224 -18.31 -24.41 7.21
CA PHE A 224 -19.76 -24.63 7.13
C PHE A 224 -20.16 -26.10 7.33
N GLY A 225 -19.21 -26.99 7.62
CA GLY A 225 -19.41 -28.41 7.87
C GLY A 225 -19.54 -29.27 6.60
N ASP A 226 -19.68 -30.58 6.80
CA ASP A 226 -19.52 -31.64 5.78
C ASP A 226 -20.45 -31.55 4.56
N ASN A 227 -21.51 -30.74 4.61
CA ASN A 227 -22.44 -30.55 3.49
C ASN A 227 -22.06 -29.35 2.60
N ALA A 228 -20.99 -28.63 2.94
CA ALA A 228 -20.59 -27.43 2.23
C ALA A 228 -19.77 -27.76 0.98
N ASN A 229 -20.08 -27.11 -0.15
CA ASN A 229 -19.41 -27.37 -1.41
C ASN A 229 -18.65 -26.13 -1.88
N VAL A 230 -17.34 -26.23 -2.13
CA VAL A 230 -16.52 -25.10 -2.63
C VAL A 230 -17.10 -24.45 -3.91
N GLY A 231 -17.85 -25.21 -4.71
CA GLY A 231 -18.58 -24.72 -5.87
C GLY A 231 -19.65 -23.68 -5.56
N ASP A 232 -20.14 -23.59 -4.32
CA ASP A 232 -21.06 -22.54 -3.87
C ASP A 232 -20.42 -21.16 -3.89
N LEU A 233 -19.08 -21.06 -3.82
CA LEU A 233 -18.38 -19.77 -3.99
C LEU A 233 -18.50 -19.19 -5.40
N LYS A 234 -18.95 -19.98 -6.39
CA LYS A 234 -19.18 -19.49 -7.76
C LYS A 234 -20.22 -18.39 -7.84
N ILE A 235 -21.13 -18.31 -6.87
CA ILE A 235 -22.11 -17.21 -6.84
C ILE A 235 -21.41 -15.85 -6.70
N PHE A 236 -20.22 -15.81 -6.11
CA PHE A 236 -19.43 -14.60 -5.88
C PHE A 236 -18.46 -14.26 -7.02
N THR A 237 -18.37 -15.08 -8.08
CA THR A 237 -17.45 -14.80 -9.21
C THR A 237 -18.07 -13.85 -10.23
N LYS A 238 -19.41 -13.82 -10.33
CA LYS A 238 -20.16 -12.89 -11.16
C LYS A 238 -20.06 -11.44 -10.65
N PRO A 239 -20.27 -10.42 -11.51
CA PRO A 239 -20.26 -9.01 -11.11
C PRO A 239 -21.08 -8.70 -9.84
N VAL A 240 -22.37 -9.07 -9.84
CA VAL A 240 -23.24 -8.85 -8.69
C VAL A 240 -22.82 -9.67 -7.47
N GLY A 241 -22.26 -10.85 -7.70
CA GLY A 241 -21.67 -11.70 -6.67
C GLY A 241 -20.48 -11.05 -5.97
N GLN A 242 -19.59 -10.43 -6.73
CA GLN A 242 -18.43 -9.70 -6.19
C GLN A 242 -18.88 -8.49 -5.36
N VAL A 243 -19.89 -7.74 -5.83
CA VAL A 243 -20.48 -6.62 -5.07
C VAL A 243 -21.14 -7.13 -3.79
N PHE A 244 -21.89 -8.25 -3.85
CA PHE A 244 -22.51 -8.84 -2.67
C PHE A 244 -21.49 -9.36 -1.67
N PHE A 245 -20.41 -10.01 -2.13
CA PHE A 245 -19.32 -10.47 -1.28
C PHE A 245 -18.62 -9.31 -0.58
N TYR A 246 -18.34 -8.23 -1.31
CA TYR A 246 -17.80 -6.99 -0.73
C TYR A 246 -18.77 -6.34 0.26
N TRP A 247 -20.06 -6.31 -0.05
CA TRP A 247 -21.08 -5.81 0.87
C TRP A 247 -21.13 -6.65 2.15
N LEU A 248 -21.10 -7.99 2.07
CA LEU A 248 -21.07 -8.88 3.23
C LEU A 248 -19.87 -8.58 4.14
N TYR A 249 -18.71 -8.36 3.53
CA TYR A 249 -17.50 -7.97 4.23
C TYR A 249 -17.67 -6.64 5.00
N GLN A 250 -18.20 -5.61 4.34
CA GLN A 250 -18.46 -4.32 4.99
C GLN A 250 -19.61 -4.41 6.02
N ALA A 251 -20.61 -5.24 5.78
CA ALA A 251 -21.72 -5.49 6.71
C ALA A 251 -21.27 -6.19 8.00
N LEU A 252 -20.28 -7.09 7.90
CA LEU A 252 -19.61 -7.68 9.07
C LEU A 252 -18.98 -6.61 9.94
N ASN A 253 -18.19 -5.71 9.33
CA ASN A 253 -17.57 -4.58 10.02
C ASN A 253 -18.60 -3.66 10.70
N LEU A 254 -19.72 -3.39 10.04
CA LEU A 254 -20.83 -2.62 10.64
C LEU A 254 -21.52 -3.37 11.77
N HIS A 255 -21.67 -4.70 11.66
CA HIS A 255 -22.34 -5.49 12.66
C HIS A 255 -21.59 -5.51 14.00
N LEU A 256 -20.26 -5.48 13.94
CA LEU A 256 -19.41 -5.40 15.12
C LEU A 256 -19.50 -4.02 15.82
N THR A 257 -19.89 -2.96 15.10
CA THR A 257 -19.90 -1.58 15.62
C THR A 257 -21.27 -1.04 16.03
N ALA A 258 -22.36 -1.51 15.44
CA ALA A 258 -23.57 -0.70 15.37
C ALA A 258 -24.64 -0.97 16.46
N GLN A 259 -24.24 -1.43 17.65
CA GLN A 259 -25.17 -1.54 18.78
C GLN A 259 -25.47 -0.19 19.47
N ASN A 260 -24.65 0.85 19.23
CA ASN A 260 -24.83 2.17 19.83
C ASN A 260 -24.67 3.29 18.77
N PRO A 261 -25.66 4.20 18.62
CA PRO A 261 -25.59 5.29 17.65
C PRO A 261 -24.36 6.20 17.77
N LYS A 262 -23.76 6.30 18.97
CA LYS A 262 -22.51 7.05 19.16
C LYS A 262 -21.34 6.43 18.38
N ASP A 263 -21.36 5.13 18.15
CA ASP A 263 -20.27 4.42 17.45
C ASP A 263 -20.28 4.74 15.95
N ILE A 264 -21.47 4.93 15.38
CA ILE A 264 -21.65 5.40 13.99
C ILE A 264 -21.10 6.81 13.84
N ALA A 265 -21.41 7.70 14.79
CA ALA A 265 -20.87 9.05 14.79
C ALA A 265 -19.34 9.03 14.92
N ASN A 266 -18.78 8.14 15.73
CA ASN A 266 -17.34 7.95 15.87
C ASN A 266 -16.70 7.45 14.56
N ILE A 267 -17.30 6.47 13.86
CA ILE A 267 -16.81 6.00 12.55
C ILE A 267 -16.75 7.17 11.56
N ASN A 268 -17.88 7.88 11.38
CA ASN A 268 -17.96 8.99 10.45
C ASN A 268 -17.01 10.14 10.84
N HIS A 269 -16.80 10.37 12.14
CA HIS A 269 -15.83 11.34 12.64
C HIS A 269 -14.39 10.93 12.30
N VAL A 270 -13.99 9.68 12.56
CA VAL A 270 -12.64 9.17 12.23
C VAL A 270 -12.37 9.28 10.74
N LYS A 271 -13.32 8.86 9.90
CA LYS A 271 -13.24 8.98 8.43
C LYS A 271 -12.97 10.43 8.02
N LYS A 272 -13.75 11.36 8.57
CA LYS A 272 -13.62 12.78 8.31
C LYS A 272 -12.26 13.33 8.71
N THR A 273 -11.86 13.11 9.96
CA THR A 273 -10.62 13.69 10.47
C THR A 273 -9.39 13.06 9.81
N PHE A 274 -9.43 11.78 9.47
CA PHE A 274 -8.38 11.13 8.69
C PHE A 274 -8.21 11.79 7.31
N PHE A 275 -9.29 11.96 6.56
CA PHE A 275 -9.24 12.62 5.25
C PHE A 275 -8.77 14.07 5.33
N GLU A 276 -9.09 14.79 6.40
CA GLU A 276 -8.60 16.16 6.62
C GLU A 276 -7.13 16.20 7.06
N THR A 277 -6.55 15.06 7.45
CA THR A 277 -5.16 14.93 7.94
C THR A 277 -4.31 14.03 7.03
N LEU A 278 -4.05 12.78 7.41
CA LEU A 278 -3.16 11.88 6.66
C LEU A 278 -3.78 11.33 5.38
N GLY A 279 -5.10 11.20 5.31
CA GLY A 279 -5.81 10.89 4.08
C GLY A 279 -5.74 12.02 3.05
N ASN A 280 -5.31 13.24 3.44
CA ASN A 280 -5.20 14.39 2.53
C ASN A 280 -3.88 14.36 1.74
N PRO A 281 -3.91 14.14 0.41
CA PRO A 281 -2.69 14.13 -0.41
C PRO A 281 -1.92 15.45 -0.37
N ALA A 282 -2.61 16.59 -0.32
CA ALA A 282 -1.98 17.90 -0.27
C ALA A 282 -1.29 18.15 1.08
N ALA A 283 -1.90 17.73 2.19
CA ALA A 283 -1.27 17.87 3.50
C ALA A 283 -0.01 16.99 3.60
N ARG A 284 -0.08 15.74 3.12
CA ARG A 284 1.09 14.85 3.07
C ARG A 284 2.21 15.39 2.19
N ALA A 285 1.87 15.83 0.98
CA ALA A 285 2.83 16.44 0.06
C ALA A 285 3.50 17.68 0.68
N GLN A 286 2.74 18.50 1.41
CA GLN A 286 3.27 19.68 2.08
C GLN A 286 4.25 19.33 3.21
N ILE A 287 3.91 18.35 4.07
CA ILE A 287 4.82 17.86 5.12
C ILE A 287 6.12 17.35 4.51
N LEU A 288 6.03 16.55 3.44
CA LEU A 288 7.20 16.06 2.73
C LEU A 288 8.06 17.21 2.17
N ARG A 289 7.42 18.17 1.50
CA ARG A 289 8.12 19.36 0.97
C ARG A 289 8.88 20.09 2.06
N ASP A 290 8.25 20.31 3.21
CA ASP A 290 8.87 21.03 4.34
C ASP A 290 10.07 20.27 4.90
N ARG A 291 10.00 18.94 4.96
CA ARG A 291 11.14 18.08 5.35
C ARG A 291 12.28 18.11 4.35
N LEU A 292 11.98 18.06 3.04
CA LEU A 292 12.98 18.16 1.98
C LEU A 292 13.69 19.52 1.98
N LEU A 293 12.96 20.58 2.34
CA LEU A 293 13.51 21.93 2.52
C LEU A 293 14.42 22.00 3.75
N GLU A 294 13.99 21.47 4.89
CA GLU A 294 14.78 21.39 6.12
C GLU A 294 16.08 20.61 5.89
N ALA A 295 16.02 19.53 5.12
CA ALA A 295 17.15 18.67 4.80
C ALA A 295 18.04 19.20 3.65
N ASP A 296 17.72 20.34 3.04
CA ASP A 296 18.50 20.96 1.95
C ASP A 296 18.67 20.06 0.70
N ALA A 297 17.68 19.19 0.41
CA ALA A 297 17.79 18.13 -0.61
C ALA A 297 18.10 18.65 -2.03
N ASP A 298 19.19 18.19 -2.63
CA ASP A 298 19.61 18.51 -4.01
C ASP A 298 18.87 17.71 -5.07
N VAL A 299 18.64 16.42 -4.79
CA VAL A 299 17.92 15.47 -5.66
C VAL A 299 16.98 14.64 -4.81
N VAL A 300 15.76 14.45 -5.30
CA VAL A 300 14.76 13.60 -4.66
C VAL A 300 14.25 12.59 -5.66
N PHE A 301 14.31 11.33 -5.28
CA PHE A 301 13.69 10.21 -5.95
C PHE A 301 12.43 9.83 -5.19
N THR A 302 11.33 9.67 -5.91
CA THR A 302 10.09 9.18 -5.31
C THR A 302 9.60 7.95 -6.02
N GLN A 303 8.91 7.08 -5.28
CA GLN A 303 8.14 5.93 -5.75
C GLN A 303 6.72 6.02 -5.19
N GLU A 304 5.74 5.41 -5.87
CA GLU A 304 4.31 5.42 -5.50
C GLU A 304 3.66 6.81 -5.30
N SER A 305 4.36 7.89 -5.65
CA SER A 305 3.89 9.26 -5.51
C SER A 305 2.62 9.52 -6.33
N ASP A 306 1.61 10.10 -5.70
CA ASP A 306 0.43 10.62 -6.40
C ASP A 306 0.75 11.83 -7.30
N THR A 307 -0.28 12.31 -8.01
CA THR A 307 -0.16 13.46 -8.90
C THR A 307 -0.13 14.81 -8.19
N VAL A 308 -0.33 14.86 -6.86
CA VAL A 308 -0.33 16.09 -6.06
C VAL A 308 1.09 16.46 -5.65
N VAL A 309 1.90 15.48 -5.24
CA VAL A 309 3.30 15.69 -4.83
C VAL A 309 4.13 16.40 -5.93
N PRO A 310 4.15 15.97 -7.21
CA PRO A 310 4.90 16.66 -8.26
C PRO A 310 4.46 18.12 -8.45
N LYS A 311 3.16 18.41 -8.36
CA LYS A 311 2.64 19.78 -8.46
C LYS A 311 3.16 20.63 -7.31
N LEU A 312 3.04 20.13 -6.08
CA LEU A 312 3.40 20.88 -4.89
C LEU A 312 4.92 21.08 -4.76
N LEU A 313 5.75 20.12 -5.20
CA LEU A 313 7.21 20.27 -5.21
C LEU A 313 7.71 21.23 -6.31
N THR A 314 6.95 21.40 -7.40
CA THR A 314 7.30 22.34 -8.48
C THR A 314 6.70 23.73 -8.28
N GLU A 315 5.64 23.85 -7.47
CA GLU A 315 5.03 25.10 -7.03
C GLU A 315 6.03 26.01 -6.32
N ASN A 316 5.98 27.32 -6.65
CA ASN A 316 6.93 28.33 -6.17
C ASN A 316 8.40 28.07 -6.54
N THR A 317 8.66 27.28 -7.59
CA THR A 317 9.97 27.10 -8.23
C THR A 317 11.06 26.40 -7.41
N LEU A 318 10.70 25.55 -6.45
CA LEU A 318 11.69 24.85 -5.63
C LEU A 318 12.46 23.77 -6.42
N PHE A 319 11.73 22.89 -7.09
CA PHE A 319 12.26 21.87 -8.00
C PHE A 319 11.92 22.21 -9.46
N HIS A 320 12.72 21.73 -10.41
CA HIS A 320 12.38 21.82 -11.84
C HIS A 320 11.17 20.93 -12.17
N SER A 321 10.30 21.43 -13.04
CA SER A 321 9.23 20.61 -13.64
C SER A 321 9.86 19.67 -14.66
N VAL A 322 9.72 18.36 -14.44
CA VAL A 322 10.21 17.34 -15.36
C VAL A 322 9.02 16.72 -16.10
N GLU A 323 8.56 17.41 -17.14
CA GLU A 323 7.22 17.27 -17.75
C GLU A 323 7.02 15.97 -18.54
N THR A 324 8.09 15.25 -18.85
CA THR A 324 8.08 14.06 -19.73
C THR A 324 8.33 12.74 -19.00
N GLN A 325 8.33 12.74 -17.67
CA GLN A 325 8.39 11.49 -16.89
C GLN A 325 7.04 10.74 -16.93
N ASN A 326 7.11 9.41 -16.97
CA ASN A 326 5.92 8.57 -16.93
C ASN A 326 5.46 8.41 -15.47
N SER A 327 4.29 8.93 -15.16
CA SER A 327 3.77 9.06 -13.78
C SER A 327 2.99 7.84 -13.28
N ALA A 328 2.82 6.80 -14.10
CA ALA A 328 1.83 5.74 -13.84
C ALA A 328 2.08 4.96 -12.53
N ASP A 329 3.33 4.80 -12.10
CA ASP A 329 3.71 4.10 -10.86
C ASP A 329 4.20 5.06 -9.76
N GLY A 330 4.04 6.37 -9.97
CA GLY A 330 4.48 7.39 -9.01
C GLY A 330 6.00 7.55 -8.88
N THR A 331 6.75 7.01 -9.85
CA THR A 331 8.21 7.10 -9.90
C THR A 331 8.65 8.46 -10.47
N TRP A 332 9.36 9.30 -9.71
CA TRP A 332 9.83 10.61 -10.18
C TRP A 332 11.26 10.93 -9.75
N VAL A 333 11.93 11.76 -10.56
CA VAL A 333 13.17 12.47 -10.21
C VAL A 333 12.87 13.97 -10.12
N PHE A 334 13.20 14.58 -8.98
CA PHE A 334 13.10 16.03 -8.76
C PHE A 334 14.48 16.65 -8.58
N LEU A 335 14.71 17.77 -9.27
CA LEU A 335 15.98 18.49 -9.28
C LEU A 335 15.84 19.85 -8.63
N ARG A 336 16.58 20.11 -7.55
CA ARG A 336 16.53 21.40 -6.87
C ARG A 336 17.05 22.51 -7.78
N LYS A 337 16.30 23.60 -7.93
CA LYS A 337 16.65 24.65 -8.89
C LYS A 337 17.96 25.37 -8.59
N SER A 338 18.33 25.51 -7.31
CA SER A 338 19.62 26.11 -6.92
C SER A 338 20.81 25.25 -7.37
N SER A 339 20.62 23.94 -7.44
CA SER A 339 21.71 22.98 -7.63
C SER A 339 21.87 22.55 -9.09
N TRP A 340 20.76 22.45 -9.84
CA TRP A 340 20.72 21.85 -11.17
C TRP A 340 20.31 22.83 -12.26
N GLU A 341 20.89 22.66 -13.44
CA GLU A 341 20.45 23.36 -14.65
C GLU A 341 19.00 23.00 -14.98
N PRO A 342 18.19 23.93 -15.52
CA PRO A 342 16.80 23.66 -15.88
C PRO A 342 16.66 22.71 -17.07
N ARG A 343 17.75 22.51 -17.84
CA ARG A 343 17.77 21.59 -18.97
C ARG A 343 18.12 20.19 -18.49
N TYR A 344 17.25 19.25 -18.79
CA TYR A 344 17.44 17.82 -18.60
C TYR A 344 17.05 17.09 -19.90
N GLN A 345 17.45 15.83 -20.01
CA GLN A 345 17.02 14.92 -21.06
C GLN A 345 16.43 13.67 -20.43
N VAL A 346 15.19 13.32 -20.77
CA VAL A 346 14.64 12.00 -20.41
C VAL A 346 15.30 10.95 -21.30
N VAL A 347 15.76 9.87 -20.68
CA VAL A 347 16.47 8.77 -21.33
C VAL A 347 15.56 7.55 -21.36
N SER A 348 15.27 7.04 -22.56
CA SER A 348 14.37 5.88 -22.71
C SER A 348 15.10 4.55 -22.51
N ILE A 349 14.39 3.60 -21.89
CA ILE A 349 14.79 2.19 -21.72
C ILE A 349 13.66 1.32 -22.28
N GLU A 350 13.50 1.37 -23.60
CA GLU A 350 12.36 0.77 -24.32
C GLU A 350 12.36 -0.76 -24.31
N ASP A 351 13.51 -1.38 -24.07
CA ASP A 351 13.67 -2.82 -23.95
C ASP A 351 13.27 -3.37 -22.56
N TYR A 352 12.77 -2.51 -21.66
CA TYR A 352 12.16 -2.88 -20.39
C TYR A 352 10.70 -2.45 -20.33
N GLU A 353 9.78 -3.41 -20.30
CA GLU A 353 8.33 -3.16 -20.28
C GLU A 353 7.90 -2.25 -19.11
N GLY A 354 8.59 -2.34 -17.97
CA GLY A 354 8.28 -1.52 -16.79
C GLY A 354 8.51 -0.02 -17.00
N PHE A 355 9.36 0.39 -17.94
CA PHE A 355 9.52 1.81 -18.32
C PHE A 355 8.23 2.38 -18.91
N LEU A 356 7.58 1.63 -19.81
CA LEU A 356 6.29 2.01 -20.39
C LEU A 356 5.16 2.02 -19.36
N LYS A 357 5.30 1.22 -18.29
CA LYS A 357 4.38 1.18 -17.14
C LYS A 357 4.70 2.23 -16.06
N GLY A 358 5.70 3.07 -16.27
CA GLY A 358 6.06 4.16 -15.35
C GLY A 358 6.81 3.72 -14.09
N ARG A 359 7.32 2.49 -14.04
CA ARG A 359 8.09 1.96 -12.90
C ARG A 359 9.51 2.50 -12.80
N LEU A 360 9.99 3.11 -13.88
CA LEU A 360 11.36 3.57 -14.05
C LEU A 360 11.35 4.90 -14.80
N ASN A 361 11.97 5.92 -14.21
CA ASN A 361 12.26 7.18 -14.88
C ASN A 361 13.75 7.46 -14.81
N VAL A 362 14.35 7.78 -15.95
CA VAL A 362 15.79 8.05 -16.07
C VAL A 362 15.99 9.38 -16.77
N ILE A 363 16.77 10.26 -16.16
CA ILE A 363 17.09 11.58 -16.72
C ILE A 363 18.60 11.84 -16.72
N LEU A 364 19.06 12.55 -17.73
CA LEU A 364 20.39 13.15 -17.77
C LEU A 364 20.28 14.62 -17.36
N ALA A 365 21.01 15.01 -16.32
CA ALA A 365 20.98 16.36 -15.75
C ALA A 365 22.39 16.93 -15.58
N THR A 366 22.51 18.25 -15.48
CA THR A 366 23.80 18.94 -15.32
C THR A 366 23.81 19.75 -14.02
N LYS A 367 24.83 19.55 -13.19
CA LYS A 367 25.03 20.34 -11.96
C LYS A 367 25.53 21.73 -12.34
N LYS A 368 24.90 22.77 -11.79
CA LYS A 368 25.19 24.18 -12.14
C LYS A 368 26.63 24.60 -11.85
N GLU A 369 27.13 24.21 -10.68
CA GLU A 369 28.41 24.72 -10.16
C GLU A 369 29.61 24.07 -10.86
N THR A 370 29.50 22.80 -11.21
CA THR A 370 30.61 22.01 -11.78
C THR A 370 30.50 21.81 -13.28
N GLY A 371 29.28 21.89 -13.85
CA GLY A 371 29.01 21.47 -15.22
C GLY A 371 29.03 19.96 -15.42
N GLU A 372 29.20 19.17 -14.34
CA GLU A 372 29.20 17.71 -14.40
C GLU A 372 27.82 17.18 -14.77
N LYS A 373 27.81 16.11 -15.56
CA LYS A 373 26.59 15.41 -15.95
C LYS A 373 26.34 14.21 -15.05
N PHE A 374 25.07 14.01 -14.74
CA PHE A 374 24.58 12.91 -13.93
C PHE A 374 23.46 12.18 -14.68
N LEU A 375 23.57 10.86 -14.75
CA LEU A 375 22.43 10.00 -15.01
C LEU A 375 21.73 9.74 -13.68
N LEU A 376 20.50 10.21 -13.56
CA LEU A 376 19.67 10.11 -12.37
C LEU A 376 18.50 9.19 -12.67
N ALA A 377 18.29 8.18 -11.85
CA ALA A 377 17.20 7.22 -12.04
C ALA A 377 16.36 7.07 -10.77
N SER A 378 15.04 7.12 -10.92
CA SER A 378 14.09 6.64 -9.91
C SER A 378 13.48 5.33 -10.40
N ALA A 379 13.41 4.32 -9.53
CA ALA A 379 12.99 2.96 -9.86
C ALA A 379 12.10 2.37 -8.76
N HIS A 380 11.14 1.52 -9.13
CA HIS A 380 10.23 0.84 -8.21
C HIS A 380 10.06 -0.64 -8.61
N GLY A 381 10.62 -1.52 -7.79
CA GLY A 381 10.62 -2.97 -7.96
C GLY A 381 9.23 -3.58 -7.89
N ASN A 382 9.10 -4.86 -8.28
CA ASN A 382 7.84 -5.56 -8.17
C ASN A 382 7.62 -6.10 -6.75
N SER A 383 6.45 -5.80 -6.19
CA SER A 383 6.10 -6.17 -4.81
C SER A 383 6.12 -7.65 -4.46
N THR A 384 6.13 -8.56 -5.44
CA THR A 384 6.17 -10.00 -5.19
C THR A 384 7.36 -10.69 -5.87
N ARG A 385 8.24 -9.92 -6.52
CA ARG A 385 9.33 -10.42 -7.36
C ARG A 385 10.53 -9.48 -7.26
N ALA A 386 11.38 -9.69 -6.26
CA ALA A 386 12.56 -8.86 -5.99
C ALA A 386 13.57 -8.88 -7.17
N GLU A 387 13.53 -9.89 -8.04
CA GLU A 387 14.33 -9.94 -9.26
C GLU A 387 14.03 -8.80 -10.26
N ASP A 388 12.83 -8.22 -10.22
CA ASP A 388 12.46 -7.08 -11.07
C ASP A 388 13.28 -5.82 -10.70
N GLY A 389 13.49 -5.56 -9.41
CA GLY A 389 14.33 -4.44 -8.95
C GLY A 389 15.77 -4.57 -9.42
N ARG A 390 16.34 -5.80 -9.36
CA ARG A 390 17.69 -6.08 -9.89
C ARG A 390 17.77 -5.91 -11.40
N LEU A 391 16.74 -6.35 -12.14
CA LEU A 391 16.65 -6.13 -13.58
C LEU A 391 16.60 -4.65 -13.95
N GLN A 392 15.86 -3.83 -13.19
CA GLN A 392 15.81 -2.38 -13.39
C GLN A 392 17.21 -1.75 -13.21
N ILE A 393 17.94 -2.10 -12.15
CA ILE A 393 19.32 -1.64 -11.92
C ILE A 393 20.23 -2.03 -13.08
N THR A 394 20.15 -3.29 -13.54
CA THR A 394 20.92 -3.77 -14.71
C THR A 394 20.67 -2.88 -15.93
N LYS A 395 19.40 -2.62 -16.25
CA LYS A 395 19.00 -1.82 -17.41
C LYS A 395 19.49 -0.37 -17.32
N ILE A 396 19.46 0.22 -16.12
CA ILE A 396 20.01 1.56 -15.87
C ILE A 396 21.53 1.58 -16.12
N VAL A 397 22.25 0.58 -15.61
CA VAL A 397 23.72 0.47 -15.77
C VAL A 397 24.11 0.24 -17.24
N GLU A 398 23.37 -0.61 -17.96
CA GLU A 398 23.55 -0.78 -19.42
C GLU A 398 23.39 0.56 -20.15
N LYS A 399 22.37 1.34 -19.79
CA LYS A 399 22.13 2.66 -20.37
C LYS A 399 23.22 3.67 -19.99
N TYR A 400 23.68 3.63 -18.74
CA TYR A 400 24.81 4.43 -18.28
C TYR A 400 26.06 4.17 -19.13
N HIS A 401 26.44 2.91 -19.35
CA HIS A 401 27.62 2.59 -20.16
C HIS A 401 27.48 3.06 -21.62
N GLN A 402 26.28 2.95 -22.21
CA GLN A 402 26.00 3.51 -23.54
C GLN A 402 26.26 5.02 -23.57
N LEU A 403 25.72 5.76 -22.59
CA LEU A 403 25.86 7.21 -22.52
C LEU A 403 27.27 7.68 -22.17
N ALA A 404 27.96 6.98 -21.26
CA ALA A 404 29.32 7.29 -20.83
C ALA A 404 30.36 7.08 -21.94
N SER A 405 30.04 6.26 -22.96
CA SER A 405 30.89 6.10 -24.15
C SER A 405 30.89 7.32 -25.09
N LEU A 406 29.94 8.24 -24.91
CA LEU A 406 29.79 9.43 -25.74
C LEU A 406 30.72 10.56 -25.25
N PRO A 407 31.51 11.20 -26.13
CA PRO A 407 32.47 12.25 -25.73
C PRO A 407 31.86 13.41 -24.94
N GLU A 408 30.63 13.79 -25.25
CA GLU A 408 29.90 14.86 -24.58
C GLU A 408 29.51 14.54 -23.13
N ASN A 409 29.60 13.27 -22.72
CA ASN A 409 29.30 12.78 -21.37
C ASN A 409 30.57 12.30 -20.64
N ASN A 410 31.71 12.90 -20.95
CA ASN A 410 32.95 12.62 -20.24
C ASN A 410 32.74 12.75 -18.71
N GLN A 411 33.21 11.76 -17.95
CA GLN A 411 33.05 11.66 -16.50
C GLN A 411 31.59 11.66 -16.00
N LEU A 412 30.65 11.17 -16.80
CA LEU A 412 29.25 10.96 -16.40
C LEU A 412 29.18 10.23 -15.04
N GLN A 413 28.41 10.77 -14.11
CA GLN A 413 28.12 10.14 -12.82
C GLN A 413 26.76 9.45 -12.85
N LEU A 414 26.53 8.50 -11.94
CA LEU A 414 25.27 7.76 -11.82
C LEU A 414 24.78 7.79 -10.37
N ILE A 415 23.51 8.15 -10.19
CA ILE A 415 22.79 8.08 -8.91
C ILE A 415 21.42 7.43 -9.16
N ILE A 416 21.10 6.40 -8.39
CA ILE A 416 19.82 5.69 -8.47
C ILE A 416 19.13 5.76 -7.11
N GLY A 417 17.89 6.25 -7.05
CA GLY A 417 16.99 6.03 -5.92
C GLY A 417 16.01 4.91 -6.26
N ILE A 418 15.93 3.88 -5.43
CA ILE A 418 15.12 2.71 -5.72
C ILE A 418 14.42 2.17 -4.48
N ASP A 419 13.13 1.86 -4.63
CA ASP A 419 12.46 0.85 -3.80
C ASP A 419 12.64 -0.51 -4.50
N ALA A 420 13.55 -1.34 -3.98
CA ALA A 420 13.93 -2.61 -4.58
C ALA A 420 12.97 -3.76 -4.21
N ASN A 421 12.02 -3.55 -3.28
CA ASN A 421 11.13 -4.57 -2.73
C ASN A 421 11.86 -5.84 -2.22
N THR A 422 13.01 -5.65 -1.57
CA THR A 422 13.81 -6.67 -0.90
C THR A 422 13.20 -7.00 0.47
N LYS A 423 12.43 -8.10 0.54
CA LYS A 423 11.58 -8.47 1.69
C LYS A 423 12.18 -9.51 2.62
N SER A 424 13.38 -9.97 2.29
CA SER A 424 14.08 -11.00 3.05
C SER A 424 15.57 -10.76 3.00
N LYS A 425 16.29 -11.28 4.01
CA LYS A 425 17.75 -11.27 4.03
C LYS A 425 18.38 -11.88 2.78
N GLU A 426 17.77 -12.92 2.21
CA GLU A 426 18.24 -13.53 0.95
C GLU A 426 18.12 -12.54 -0.21
N ASP A 427 17.02 -11.78 -0.28
CA ASP A 427 16.84 -10.75 -1.31
C ASP A 427 17.88 -9.63 -1.18
N VAL A 428 18.19 -9.21 0.06
CA VAL A 428 19.22 -8.21 0.37
C VAL A 428 20.62 -8.72 -0.01
N GLU A 429 20.96 -9.96 0.33
CA GLU A 429 22.24 -10.57 -0.06
C GLU A 429 22.37 -10.68 -1.59
N CYS A 430 21.32 -11.11 -2.28
CA CYS A 430 21.27 -11.15 -3.74
C CYS A 430 21.42 -9.75 -4.36
N LEU A 431 20.80 -8.72 -3.77
CA LEU A 431 20.96 -7.34 -4.21
C LEU A 431 22.40 -6.88 -4.04
N GLN A 432 23.02 -7.08 -2.86
CA GLN A 432 24.40 -6.67 -2.60
C GLN A 432 25.40 -7.32 -3.57
N GLN A 433 25.27 -8.63 -3.81
CA GLN A 433 26.09 -9.35 -4.80
C GLN A 433 25.90 -8.79 -6.21
N HIS A 434 24.68 -8.41 -6.55
CA HIS A 434 24.36 -7.83 -7.84
C HIS A 434 24.97 -6.42 -8.00
N LEU A 435 24.88 -5.57 -6.97
CA LEU A 435 25.49 -4.25 -6.95
C LEU A 435 27.02 -4.34 -7.08
N GLU A 436 27.65 -5.26 -6.37
CA GLU A 436 29.09 -5.54 -6.47
C GLU A 436 29.48 -5.88 -7.92
N ALA A 437 28.75 -6.78 -8.56
CA ALA A 437 28.99 -7.21 -9.94
C ALA A 437 28.81 -6.07 -10.96
N LEU A 438 27.91 -5.13 -10.68
CA LEU A 438 27.67 -3.93 -11.51
C LEU A 438 28.58 -2.75 -11.15
N GLY A 439 29.45 -2.91 -10.15
CA GLY A 439 30.38 -1.86 -9.75
C GLY A 439 29.73 -0.69 -9.01
N LEU A 440 28.61 -0.94 -8.33
CA LEU A 440 27.84 0.02 -7.55
C LEU A 440 28.06 -0.18 -6.04
N ILE A 441 27.76 0.86 -5.28
CA ILE A 441 27.64 0.83 -3.82
C ILE A 441 26.32 1.46 -3.41
N SER A 442 25.71 0.97 -2.35
CA SER A 442 24.46 1.50 -1.81
C SER A 442 24.68 2.19 -0.46
N THR A 443 23.69 2.97 -0.04
CA THR A 443 23.46 3.23 1.38
C THR A 443 23.34 1.91 2.14
N HIS A 444 23.76 1.89 3.41
CA HIS A 444 23.52 0.74 4.27
C HIS A 444 22.02 0.51 4.39
N ALA A 445 21.62 -0.76 4.28
CA ALA A 445 20.28 -1.16 4.61
C ALA A 445 20.13 -1.07 6.13
N GLY A 446 19.27 -0.17 6.58
CA GLY A 446 18.69 -0.25 7.92
C GLY A 446 17.22 -0.65 7.77
N SER A 447 16.53 -0.94 8.87
CA SER A 447 15.08 -1.16 8.86
C SER A 447 14.34 0.08 8.33
N THR A 448 14.20 0.24 7.01
CA THR A 448 13.56 1.42 6.41
C THR A 448 12.05 1.40 6.60
N THR A 449 11.51 0.29 7.09
CA THR A 449 10.08 0.12 7.27
C THR A 449 9.79 -0.53 8.62
N ILE A 450 8.89 0.05 9.40
CA ILE A 450 8.26 -0.62 10.56
C ILE A 450 6.76 -0.40 10.43
N LYS A 451 6.13 -1.29 9.64
CA LYS A 451 4.69 -1.26 9.40
C LYS A 451 4.01 -2.13 10.42
N LYS A 452 3.23 -1.54 11.33
CA LYS A 452 2.20 -2.27 12.08
C LYS A 452 0.90 -2.18 11.30
N ARG A 453 0.65 -3.19 10.47
CA ARG A 453 -0.62 -3.32 9.76
C ARG A 453 -1.62 -3.94 10.73
N MET A 454 -2.62 -3.16 11.10
CA MET A 454 -3.65 -3.67 11.99
C MET A 454 -4.33 -4.87 11.34
N VAL A 455 -4.78 -5.80 12.17
CA VAL A 455 -5.36 -7.03 11.66
C VAL A 455 -6.79 -6.77 11.23
N THR A 456 -7.01 -6.02 10.15
CA THR A 456 -8.33 -6.04 9.54
C THR A 456 -8.65 -7.48 9.14
N VAL A 457 -9.94 -7.81 9.02
CA VAL A 457 -10.47 -9.15 8.64
C VAL A 457 -9.87 -9.71 7.34
N GLN A 458 -9.01 -8.95 6.66
CA GLN A 458 -8.82 -9.01 5.22
C GLN A 458 -7.39 -9.04 4.72
N HIS A 459 -6.38 -8.73 5.53
CA HIS A 459 -5.04 -8.68 4.98
C HIS A 459 -4.31 -9.99 5.22
N SER A 460 -3.77 -10.60 4.16
CA SER A 460 -2.66 -11.55 4.35
C SER A 460 -1.56 -10.94 5.22
N LYS A 461 -1.42 -9.60 5.21
CA LYS A 461 -0.50 -8.78 6.01
C LYS A 461 -1.03 -8.32 7.38
N ALA A 462 -2.20 -8.78 7.79
CA ALA A 462 -2.90 -8.40 9.02
C ALA A 462 -2.12 -8.94 10.23
N GLY A 463 -1.75 -8.07 11.19
CA GLY A 463 -0.90 -8.46 12.32
C GLY A 463 0.55 -8.71 11.97
N ARG A 464 0.95 -8.39 10.74
CA ARG A 464 2.36 -8.44 10.34
C ARG A 464 3.03 -7.14 10.72
N PHE A 465 4.07 -7.27 11.53
CA PHE A 465 5.17 -6.33 11.55
C PHE A 465 6.06 -6.68 10.37
N ALA A 466 6.25 -5.71 9.47
CA ALA A 466 7.22 -5.85 8.39
C ALA A 466 8.38 -4.92 8.68
N ILE A 467 9.55 -5.51 8.90
CA ILE A 467 10.83 -4.84 8.76
C ILE A 467 11.30 -5.16 7.36
N ASP A 468 11.03 -4.23 6.44
CA ASP A 468 11.47 -4.35 5.07
C ASP A 468 12.67 -3.41 4.87
N GLU A 469 13.69 -3.89 4.16
CA GLU A 469 14.85 -3.10 3.75
C GLU A 469 14.69 -2.84 2.25
N GLU A 470 13.95 -1.83 1.85
CA GLU A 470 13.50 -1.71 0.44
C GLU A 470 14.06 -0.46 -0.24
N ASP A 471 14.33 0.61 0.50
CA ASP A 471 14.75 1.89 -0.05
C ASP A 471 16.28 2.04 -0.07
N TYR A 472 16.83 2.37 -1.25
CA TYR A 472 18.28 2.52 -1.43
C TYR A 472 18.63 3.74 -2.28
N ILE A 473 19.77 4.37 -1.95
CA ILE A 473 20.49 5.25 -2.87
C ILE A 473 21.75 4.51 -3.33
N LEU A 474 21.91 4.38 -4.65
CA LEU A 474 23.02 3.68 -5.29
C LEU A 474 23.89 4.67 -6.07
N ILE A 475 25.21 4.51 -5.97
CA ILE A 475 26.21 5.27 -6.73
C ILE A 475 27.31 4.36 -7.29
N LEU A 476 28.13 4.87 -8.20
CA LEU A 476 29.31 4.16 -8.73
C LEU A 476 30.40 4.05 -7.68
N LYS A 477 31.10 2.91 -7.68
CA LYS A 477 32.36 2.78 -6.93
C LYS A 477 33.50 3.57 -7.57
N LYS A 478 34.49 3.95 -6.75
CA LYS A 478 35.67 4.72 -7.19
C LYS A 478 36.43 4.02 -8.32
N GLU A 479 36.66 2.71 -8.18
CA GLU A 479 37.34 1.88 -9.18
C GLU A 479 36.60 1.79 -10.53
N ASN A 480 35.30 2.11 -10.55
CA ASN A 480 34.46 2.10 -11.75
C ASN A 480 34.17 3.51 -12.28
N GLY A 481 34.98 4.49 -11.89
CA GLY A 481 34.87 5.88 -12.36
C GLY A 481 33.90 6.75 -11.55
N GLY A 482 33.41 6.25 -10.41
CA GLY A 482 32.67 7.06 -9.45
C GLY A 482 33.56 8.16 -8.87
N LEU A 483 33.04 9.38 -8.86
CA LEU A 483 33.72 10.55 -8.29
C LEU A 483 33.20 10.92 -6.91
N TYR A 484 32.13 10.27 -6.44
CA TYR A 484 31.46 10.57 -5.19
C TYR A 484 31.46 9.37 -4.23
N GLN A 485 31.46 9.65 -2.93
CA GLN A 485 31.28 8.68 -1.85
C GLN A 485 30.07 9.04 -1.00
N ILE A 486 29.48 8.05 -0.35
CA ILE A 486 28.42 8.23 0.65
C ILE A 486 29.10 8.52 2.00
N GLU A 487 28.87 9.69 2.60
CA GLU A 487 29.45 10.07 3.90
C GLU A 487 28.48 9.86 5.06
N GLU A 488 27.25 10.34 4.93
CA GLU A 488 26.24 10.31 5.98
C GLU A 488 24.96 9.72 5.42
N THR A 489 24.34 8.80 6.16
CA THR A 489 23.03 8.23 5.81
C THR A 489 22.01 8.59 6.87
N SER A 490 20.88 9.14 6.45
CA SER A 490 19.77 9.51 7.31
C SER A 490 18.56 8.64 7.00
N VAL A 491 17.83 8.21 8.02
CA VAL A 491 16.54 7.50 7.87
C VAL A 491 15.44 8.42 8.39
N GLY A 492 14.38 8.63 7.63
CA GLY A 492 13.25 9.47 8.08
C GLY A 492 13.57 10.97 8.14
N PHE A 493 14.47 11.46 7.27
CA PHE A 493 15.01 12.84 7.29
C PHE A 493 15.84 13.20 8.53
N LYS A 494 16.24 12.22 9.35
CA LYS A 494 17.07 12.43 10.53
C LYS A 494 18.24 11.45 10.55
N ASN A 495 19.34 11.83 11.21
CA ASN A 495 20.53 10.99 11.38
C ASN A 495 20.36 9.94 12.50
N GLU A 496 19.13 9.69 12.94
CA GLU A 496 18.80 8.72 13.99
C GLU A 496 18.24 7.46 13.35
N ASN A 497 18.52 6.31 13.95
CA ASN A 497 17.85 5.08 13.55
C ASN A 497 16.33 5.23 13.74
N PRO A 498 15.52 4.59 12.88
CA PRO A 498 14.08 4.60 13.06
C PRO A 498 13.74 4.01 14.42
N ASP A 499 12.85 4.70 15.15
CA ASP A 499 12.35 4.22 16.43
C ASP A 499 11.36 3.08 16.18
N PRO A 500 11.66 1.84 16.60
CA PRO A 500 10.80 0.70 16.36
C PRO A 500 9.47 0.74 17.12
N THR A 501 9.33 1.67 18.07
CA THR A 501 8.07 1.92 18.75
C THR A 501 7.14 2.85 17.96
N LEU A 502 7.68 3.60 16.98
CA LEU A 502 6.90 4.50 16.13
C LEU A 502 6.38 3.76 14.89
N THR A 503 5.06 3.57 14.85
CA THR A 503 4.39 2.99 13.69
C THR A 503 4.23 4.01 12.56
N LEU A 504 4.48 3.57 11.33
CA LEU A 504 4.21 4.32 10.10
C LEU A 504 2.88 3.89 9.44
N PRO A 505 2.21 4.79 8.71
CA PRO A 505 2.50 6.23 8.59
C PRO A 505 2.13 6.97 9.89
N ASN A 506 2.67 8.16 10.11
CA ASN A 506 2.23 9.05 11.19
C ASN A 506 2.27 10.52 10.75
N LYS A 507 1.80 11.44 11.59
CA LYS A 507 1.77 12.89 11.28
C LYS A 507 3.13 13.46 10.88
N ASN A 508 4.22 12.92 11.43
CA ASN A 508 5.57 13.43 11.18
C ASN A 508 6.24 12.75 9.98
N ASN A 509 5.84 11.54 9.66
CA ASN A 509 6.24 10.81 8.46
C ASN A 509 4.98 10.23 7.77
N PRO A 510 4.40 10.95 6.79
CA PRO A 510 3.23 10.52 6.06
C PRO A 510 3.58 9.51 4.96
N SER A 511 4.77 8.91 4.95
CA SER A 511 5.09 7.75 4.14
C SER A 511 4.88 6.48 4.98
N ASP A 512 4.57 5.37 4.33
CA ASP A 512 4.57 4.05 4.96
C ASP A 512 5.99 3.48 5.13
N HIS A 513 6.99 4.12 4.54
CA HIS A 513 8.43 3.85 4.68
C HIS A 513 9.12 5.06 5.32
N TYR A 514 10.29 4.84 5.90
CA TYR A 514 11.22 5.91 6.25
C TYR A 514 12.06 6.27 5.01
N PRO A 515 12.03 7.52 4.55
CA PRO A 515 12.88 7.95 3.45
C PRO A 515 14.36 7.75 3.77
N VAL A 516 15.12 7.27 2.79
CA VAL A 516 16.57 7.11 2.91
C VAL A 516 17.25 8.32 2.29
N GLY A 517 18.04 9.02 3.10
CA GLY A 517 18.84 10.16 2.68
C GLY A 517 20.33 9.84 2.72
N ALA A 518 21.09 10.43 1.81
CA ALA A 518 22.54 10.30 1.74
C ALA A 518 23.20 11.65 1.43
N LYS A 519 24.29 11.93 2.14
CA LYS A 519 25.23 13.00 1.79
C LYS A 519 26.33 12.42 0.90
N LEU A 520 26.39 12.87 -0.34
CA LEU A 520 27.42 12.51 -1.30
C LEU A 520 28.51 13.58 -1.34
N THR A 521 29.76 13.17 -1.24
CA THR A 521 30.92 14.09 -1.36
C THR A 521 31.93 13.58 -2.38
N PRO A 522 32.71 14.47 -3.02
CA PRO A 522 33.72 14.04 -3.96
C PRO A 522 34.82 13.23 -3.26
N PHE A 523 35.34 12.20 -3.93
CA PHE A 523 36.56 11.53 -3.47
C PHE A 523 37.72 12.54 -3.44
N LEU A 524 38.35 12.66 -2.27
CA LEU A 524 39.60 13.42 -2.09
C LEU A 524 40.78 12.78 -2.83
#